data_AF-A0A1E8E2F0-F1
#
_entry.id   AF-A0A1E8E2F0-F1
#
_cell.length_a   1.000
_cell.length_b   1.000
_cell.length_c   1.000
_cell.angle_alpha   90.00
_cell.angle_beta   90.00
_cell.angle_gamma   90.00
#
_symmetry.space_group_name_H-M   'P 1'
#
loop_
_entity.id
_entity.type
_entity.pdbx_description
1 polymer ?
#
loop_
_entity_poly.entity_id
_entity_poly.type
_entity_poly.pdbx_seq_one_letter_code
_entity_poly.pdbx_strand_id
1 'polypeptide(L)'
;MLGGLISAGASLLSGAISAVGTACSAIGGTVISTGRVMIDAINGGLPMVARICDAALTVGKGLGVFATEHNEVDMYELGMRTERAVEEGTTSEQFDNNQAYIDYLREKITLSNEDRINLKNLSDSDKLKYACIGSAMTIATIKEKYEIDIPETFWSITTDLGIQPEKFKPMLDIFENAKLQPDLNGFMKGELSSDLQRSIYDLIDERLSGVLGKEIVDKLIS
;
A
#
# COMPACT_ATOMS: atom_id res chain seq x y z
N MET A 1 -4.80 2.97 -12.40
CA MET A 1 -3.91 2.31 -13.38
C MET A 1 -2.65 3.14 -13.50
N LEU A 2 -1.63 2.80 -12.72
CA LEU A 2 -0.27 3.36 -12.80
C LEU A 2 0.48 2.97 -14.09
N GLY A 3 -0.19 3.07 -15.24
CA GLY A 3 0.33 2.66 -16.56
C GLY A 3 1.61 3.38 -16.99
N GLY A 4 1.99 4.46 -16.30
CA GLY A 4 3.25 5.19 -16.52
C GLY A 4 4.49 4.57 -15.89
N LEU A 5 4.40 3.47 -15.12
CA LEU A 5 5.55 2.82 -14.47
C LEU A 5 6.20 1.70 -15.32
N ILE A 6 5.60 1.28 -16.44
CA ILE A 6 5.89 -0.01 -17.10
C ILE A 6 7.08 0.06 -18.10
N SER A 7 7.68 1.22 -18.38
CA SER A 7 8.78 1.37 -19.37
C SER A 7 10.20 1.05 -18.87
N ALA A 8 10.38 0.63 -17.62
CA ALA A 8 11.66 0.69 -16.93
C ALA A 8 12.45 -0.65 -16.88
N GLY A 9 13.76 -0.62 -17.21
CA GLY A 9 14.68 -1.76 -17.14
C GLY A 9 15.26 -2.05 -15.74
N ALA A 10 16.05 -3.13 -15.59
CA ALA A 10 16.53 -3.66 -14.30
C ALA A 10 17.32 -2.67 -13.41
N SER A 11 18.02 -1.68 -14.00
CA SER A 11 18.76 -0.67 -13.25
C SER A 11 17.87 0.34 -12.50
N LEU A 12 16.62 0.50 -12.93
CA LEU A 12 15.66 1.38 -12.26
C LEU A 12 15.11 0.74 -10.97
N LEU A 13 15.02 -0.59 -10.93
CA LEU A 13 14.54 -1.34 -9.76
C LEU A 13 15.54 -1.28 -8.60
N SER A 14 16.83 -1.46 -8.86
CA SER A 14 17.85 -1.45 -7.81
C SER A 14 18.05 -0.08 -7.16
N GLY A 15 17.98 1.00 -7.96
CA GLY A 15 18.00 2.38 -7.45
C GLY A 15 16.77 2.70 -6.60
N ALA A 16 15.58 2.24 -7.03
CA ALA A 16 14.35 2.46 -6.30
C ALA A 16 14.32 1.73 -4.95
N ILE A 17 14.80 0.48 -4.85
CA ILE A 17 14.88 -0.25 -3.57
C ILE A 17 15.65 0.56 -2.53
N SER A 18 16.81 1.08 -2.90
CA SER A 18 17.68 1.83 -1.99
C SER A 18 17.04 3.15 -1.55
N ALA A 19 16.44 3.88 -2.50
CA ALA A 19 15.76 5.14 -2.22
C ALA A 19 14.54 4.95 -1.32
N VAL A 20 13.67 3.98 -1.63
CA VAL A 20 12.47 3.66 -0.84
C VAL A 20 12.86 3.17 0.54
N GLY A 21 13.85 2.29 0.65
CA GLY A 21 14.32 1.78 1.94
C GLY A 21 14.89 2.88 2.82
N THR A 22 15.67 3.79 2.25
CA THR A 22 16.24 4.94 2.99
C THR A 22 15.15 5.89 3.45
N ALA A 23 14.26 6.31 2.55
CA ALA A 23 13.16 7.22 2.87
C ALA A 23 12.23 6.62 3.94
N CYS A 24 11.75 5.39 3.75
CA CYS A 24 10.83 4.75 4.70
C CYS A 24 11.47 4.50 6.07
N SER A 25 12.77 4.19 6.12
CA SER A 25 13.50 4.05 7.38
C SER A 25 13.60 5.38 8.13
N ALA A 26 13.75 6.49 7.40
CA ALA A 26 13.90 7.82 7.98
C ALA A 26 12.55 8.45 8.41
N ILE A 27 11.42 8.01 7.85
CA ILE A 27 10.07 8.42 8.29
C ILE A 27 9.72 7.84 9.68
N GLY A 28 10.25 6.65 10.02
CA GLY A 28 10.03 5.98 11.30
C GLY A 28 8.73 5.17 11.41
N GLY A 29 8.51 4.60 12.59
CA GLY A 29 7.27 3.93 12.98
C GLY A 29 6.80 2.81 12.05
N THR A 30 5.49 2.76 11.83
CA THR A 30 4.82 1.78 10.95
C THR A 30 5.22 1.92 9.48
N VAL A 31 5.73 3.08 9.07
CA VAL A 31 6.15 3.32 7.68
C VAL A 31 7.38 2.49 7.30
N ILE A 32 8.18 2.07 8.29
CA ILE A 32 9.30 1.14 8.06
C ILE A 32 8.79 -0.21 7.53
N SER A 33 7.71 -0.75 8.10
CA SER A 33 7.18 -2.06 7.68
C SER A 33 6.46 -1.97 6.34
N THR A 34 5.76 -0.88 6.08
CA THR A 34 5.08 -0.68 4.79
C THR A 34 6.05 -0.28 3.68
N GLY A 35 7.19 0.31 4.01
CA GLY A 35 8.33 0.45 3.10
C GLY A 35 8.86 -0.91 2.63
N ARG A 36 8.87 -1.92 3.50
CA ARG A 36 9.25 -3.30 3.12
C ARG A 36 8.25 -3.92 2.14
N VAL A 37 6.94 -3.69 2.33
CA VAL A 37 5.91 -4.11 1.36
C VAL A 37 6.25 -3.57 -0.04
N MET A 38 6.65 -2.31 -0.14
CA MET A 38 7.02 -1.71 -1.43
C MET A 38 8.35 -2.23 -1.97
N ILE A 39 9.34 -2.52 -1.12
CA ILE A 39 10.60 -3.15 -1.55
C ILE A 39 10.33 -4.56 -2.10
N ASP A 40 9.51 -5.36 -1.40
CA ASP A 40 9.11 -6.69 -1.85
C ASP A 40 8.33 -6.61 -3.16
N ALA A 41 7.49 -5.58 -3.32
CA ALA A 41 6.81 -5.30 -4.58
C ALA A 41 7.80 -5.01 -5.72
N ILE A 42 8.84 -4.21 -5.47
CA ILE A 42 9.89 -3.91 -6.45
C ILE A 42 10.65 -5.19 -6.83
N ASN A 43 10.94 -6.07 -5.87
CA ASN A 43 11.55 -7.37 -6.12
C ASN A 43 10.64 -8.29 -6.96
N GLY A 44 9.32 -8.19 -6.77
CA GLY A 44 8.30 -8.85 -7.61
C GLY A 44 8.11 -8.23 -8.99
N GLY A 45 8.73 -7.08 -9.26
CA GLY A 45 8.70 -6.38 -10.54
C GLY A 45 7.65 -5.27 -10.66
N LEU A 46 7.77 -4.44 -11.70
CA LEU A 46 6.92 -3.27 -11.92
C LEU A 46 5.40 -3.56 -11.91
N PRO A 47 4.90 -4.68 -12.46
CA PRO A 47 3.47 -4.99 -12.38
C PRO A 47 2.96 -5.19 -10.95
N MET A 48 3.78 -5.76 -10.06
CA MET A 48 3.46 -5.94 -8.64
C MET A 48 3.39 -4.58 -7.94
N VAL A 49 4.39 -3.72 -8.15
CA VAL A 49 4.39 -2.34 -7.64
C VAL A 49 3.14 -1.59 -8.07
N ALA A 50 2.83 -1.61 -9.37
CA ALA A 50 1.68 -0.88 -9.90
C ALA A 50 0.36 -1.33 -9.25
N ARG A 51 0.17 -2.64 -9.04
CA ARG A 51 -1.05 -3.16 -8.41
C ARG A 51 -1.14 -2.79 -6.93
N ILE A 52 -0.06 -2.89 -6.17
CA ILE A 52 -0.07 -2.51 -4.74
C ILE A 52 -0.31 -1.02 -4.58
N CYS A 53 0.31 -0.18 -5.40
CA CYS A 53 0.06 1.26 -5.40
C CYS A 53 -1.41 1.60 -5.79
N ASP A 54 -1.97 0.95 -6.81
CA ASP A 54 -3.39 1.12 -7.19
C ASP A 54 -4.33 0.66 -6.05
N ALA A 55 -4.00 -0.44 -5.36
CA ALA A 55 -4.74 -0.93 -4.19
C ALA A 55 -4.66 0.05 -3.01
N ALA A 56 -3.46 0.52 -2.66
CA ALA A 56 -3.26 1.52 -1.60
C ALA A 56 -4.05 2.80 -1.88
N LEU A 57 -4.00 3.32 -3.11
CA LEU A 57 -4.79 4.47 -3.52
C LEU A 57 -6.30 4.21 -3.39
N THR A 58 -6.76 3.06 -3.87
CA THR A 58 -8.19 2.70 -3.87
C THR A 58 -8.75 2.55 -2.46
N VAL A 59 -8.04 1.83 -1.59
CA VAL A 59 -8.42 1.69 -0.18
C VAL A 59 -8.29 3.03 0.54
N GLY A 60 -7.23 3.79 0.27
CA GLY A 60 -7.01 5.12 0.83
C GLY A 60 -8.15 6.10 0.51
N LYS A 61 -8.67 6.09 -0.72
CA LYS A 61 -9.88 6.85 -1.09
C LYS A 61 -11.10 6.41 -0.27
N GLY A 62 -11.33 5.11 -0.18
CA GLY A 62 -12.46 4.57 0.58
C GLY A 62 -12.40 4.83 2.09
N LEU A 63 -11.23 5.22 2.60
CA LEU A 63 -11.01 5.59 4.01
C LEU A 63 -10.78 7.10 4.22
N GLY A 64 -10.98 7.91 3.18
CA GLY A 64 -10.84 9.37 3.24
C GLY A 64 -9.41 9.89 3.32
N VAL A 65 -8.40 9.05 3.08
CA VAL A 65 -6.99 9.50 2.97
C VAL A 65 -6.84 10.35 1.71
N PHE A 66 -7.51 9.98 0.62
CA PHE A 66 -7.55 10.73 -0.64
C PHE A 66 -8.98 11.08 -1.02
N ALA A 67 -9.17 12.17 -1.76
CA ALA A 67 -10.44 12.48 -2.38
C ALA A 67 -10.74 11.51 -3.55
N THR A 68 -12.00 11.39 -3.92
CA THR A 68 -12.46 10.40 -4.93
C THR A 68 -11.83 10.61 -6.31
N GLU A 69 -11.59 11.86 -6.66
CA GLU A 69 -11.01 12.36 -7.91
C GLU A 69 -9.48 12.29 -7.95
N HIS A 70 -8.83 12.11 -6.80
CA HIS A 70 -7.38 11.96 -6.74
C HIS A 70 -6.92 10.75 -7.55
N ASN A 71 -5.69 10.77 -8.05
CA ASN A 71 -5.14 9.74 -8.91
C ASN A 71 -3.68 9.46 -8.51
N GLU A 72 -2.93 8.77 -9.37
CA GLU A 72 -1.53 8.44 -9.12
C GLU A 72 -0.64 9.68 -8.87
N VAL A 73 -0.97 10.83 -9.46
CA VAL A 73 -0.22 12.07 -9.24
C VAL A 73 -0.30 12.52 -7.78
N ASP A 74 -1.45 12.34 -7.13
CA ASP A 74 -1.63 12.65 -5.71
C ASP A 74 -0.81 11.70 -4.81
N MET A 75 -0.60 10.46 -5.28
CA MET A 75 0.30 9.52 -4.61
C MET A 75 1.76 9.96 -4.73
N TYR A 76 2.17 10.43 -5.91
CA TYR A 76 3.53 10.98 -6.12
C TYR A 76 3.74 12.25 -5.29
N GLU A 77 2.75 13.14 -5.24
CA GLU A 77 2.76 14.34 -4.42
C GLU A 77 2.95 13.99 -2.94
N LEU A 78 2.20 13.00 -2.44
CA LEU A 78 2.36 12.53 -1.06
C LEU A 78 3.78 11.99 -0.84
N GLY A 79 4.29 11.14 -1.73
CA GLY A 79 5.64 10.61 -1.63
C GLY A 79 6.72 11.70 -1.59
N MET A 80 6.61 12.70 -2.46
CA MET A 80 7.55 13.83 -2.52
C MET A 80 7.49 14.70 -1.27
N ARG A 81 6.29 15.04 -0.77
CA ARG A 81 6.13 15.81 0.47
C ARG A 81 6.70 15.04 1.67
N THR A 82 6.49 13.72 1.70
CA THR A 82 7.00 12.85 2.77
C THR A 82 8.53 12.83 2.79
N GLU A 83 9.17 12.71 1.63
CA GLU A 83 10.64 12.76 1.53
C GLU A 83 11.19 14.10 2.04
N ARG A 84 10.59 15.23 1.62
CA ARG A 84 11.02 16.56 2.05
C ARG A 84 10.84 16.79 3.55
N ALA A 85 9.72 16.34 4.12
CA ALA A 85 9.50 16.46 5.56
C ALA A 85 10.62 15.79 6.35
N VAL A 86 11.06 14.60 5.90
CA VAL A 86 12.18 13.88 6.51
C VAL A 86 13.50 14.64 6.33
N GLU A 87 13.76 15.21 5.16
CA GLU A 87 14.94 16.07 4.93
C GLU A 87 14.97 17.28 5.88
N GLU A 88 13.80 17.81 6.23
CA GLU A 88 13.61 18.89 7.21
C GLU A 88 13.59 18.40 8.67
N GLY A 89 13.77 17.11 8.92
CA GLY A 89 13.78 16.51 10.26
C GLY A 89 12.39 16.27 10.88
N THR A 90 11.35 16.33 10.06
CA THR A 90 9.97 16.01 10.46
C THR A 90 9.66 14.55 10.12
N THR A 91 9.24 13.77 11.12
CA THR A 91 8.95 12.33 10.98
C THR A 91 7.54 12.00 11.42
N SER A 92 7.01 10.84 10.99
CA SER A 92 5.65 10.42 11.35
C SER A 92 5.45 10.24 12.86
N GLU A 93 6.50 9.86 13.57
CA GLU A 93 6.50 9.62 15.03
C GLU A 93 6.27 10.90 15.86
N GLN A 94 6.40 12.08 15.25
CA GLN A 94 6.14 13.38 15.91
C GLN A 94 4.65 13.73 15.96
N PHE A 95 3.78 12.88 15.42
CA PHE A 95 2.34 13.11 15.30
C PHE A 95 1.56 12.00 16.00
N ASP A 96 0.34 12.32 16.44
CA ASP A 96 -0.53 11.37 17.16
C ASP A 96 -0.94 10.16 16.30
N ASN A 97 -0.99 10.33 14.99
CA ASN A 97 -1.36 9.31 14.02
C ASN A 97 -0.86 9.66 12.62
N ASN A 98 -0.84 8.67 11.72
CA ASN A 98 -0.39 8.86 10.35
C ASN A 98 -1.29 9.84 9.56
N GLN A 99 -2.58 9.94 9.90
CA GLN A 99 -3.47 10.92 9.26
C GLN A 99 -3.06 12.37 9.60
N ALA A 100 -2.76 12.65 10.86
CA ALA A 100 -2.29 13.97 11.31
C ALA A 100 -0.96 14.34 10.64
N TYR A 101 -0.07 13.36 10.43
CA TYR A 101 1.14 13.57 9.65
C TYR A 101 0.84 13.90 8.19
N ILE A 102 -0.06 13.15 7.53
CA ILE A 102 -0.48 13.44 6.14
C ILE A 102 -1.10 14.85 6.01
N ASP A 103 -1.91 15.26 6.99
CA ASP A 103 -2.52 16.58 7.01
C ASP A 103 -1.44 17.67 7.14
N TYR A 104 -0.46 17.49 8.04
CA TYR A 104 0.71 18.34 8.12
C TYR A 104 1.48 18.41 6.79
N LEU A 105 1.75 17.26 6.16
CA LEU A 105 2.44 17.21 4.87
C LEU A 105 1.71 18.06 3.82
N ARG A 106 0.38 17.97 3.78
CA ARG A 106 -0.48 18.71 2.84
C ARG A 106 -0.51 20.21 3.11
N GLU A 107 -0.50 20.61 4.38
CA GLU A 107 -0.61 22.01 4.79
C GLU A 107 0.73 22.75 4.83
N LYS A 108 1.81 22.09 5.28
CA LYS A 108 3.06 22.75 5.66
C LYS A 108 4.21 22.49 4.69
N ILE A 109 4.28 21.30 4.10
CA ILE A 109 5.33 21.00 3.12
C ILE A 109 4.95 21.59 1.77
N THR A 110 5.48 22.78 1.48
CA THR A 110 5.14 23.52 0.27
C THR A 110 5.89 22.94 -0.92
N LEU A 111 5.13 22.49 -1.93
CA LEU A 111 5.66 22.22 -3.25
C LEU A 111 5.65 23.51 -4.08
N SER A 112 6.80 23.83 -4.69
CA SER A 112 6.89 24.95 -5.61
C SER A 112 5.98 24.75 -6.82
N ASN A 113 5.67 25.83 -7.54
CA ASN A 113 4.91 25.71 -8.79
C ASN A 113 5.61 24.81 -9.81
N GLU A 114 6.95 24.83 -9.82
CA GLU A 114 7.77 23.96 -10.67
C GLU A 114 7.63 22.49 -10.26
N ASP A 115 7.69 22.18 -8.96
CA ASP A 115 7.45 20.82 -8.45
C ASP A 115 6.10 20.28 -8.91
N ARG A 116 5.04 21.08 -8.75
CA ARG A 116 3.67 20.69 -9.11
C ARG A 116 3.49 20.44 -10.61
N ILE A 117 4.14 21.25 -11.45
CA ILE A 117 4.15 21.04 -12.90
C ILE A 117 4.93 19.78 -13.25
N ASN A 118 6.03 19.55 -12.55
CA ASN A 118 6.93 18.41 -12.79
C ASN A 118 6.38 17.08 -12.27
N LEU A 119 5.45 17.07 -11.31
CA LEU A 119 4.81 15.83 -10.82
C LEU A 119 4.23 14.97 -11.96
N LYS A 120 3.74 15.60 -13.03
CA LYS A 120 3.21 14.89 -14.22
C LYS A 120 4.30 14.44 -15.20
N ASN A 121 5.48 15.06 -15.14
CA ASN A 121 6.60 14.87 -16.05
C ASN A 121 7.83 14.26 -15.37
N LEU A 122 7.66 13.67 -14.18
CA LEU A 122 8.72 12.98 -13.45
C LEU A 122 9.39 11.92 -14.31
N SER A 123 10.69 11.71 -14.07
CA SER A 123 11.40 10.56 -14.63
C SER A 123 10.74 9.26 -14.15
N ASP A 124 10.88 8.17 -14.90
CA ASP A 124 10.32 6.87 -14.49
C ASP A 124 10.87 6.40 -13.13
N SER A 125 12.14 6.73 -12.84
CA SER A 125 12.78 6.48 -11.55
C SER A 125 12.10 7.26 -10.42
N ASP A 126 11.83 8.55 -10.64
CA ASP A 126 11.19 9.40 -9.64
C ASP A 126 9.72 9.03 -9.44
N LYS A 127 9.01 8.69 -10.51
CA LYS A 127 7.64 8.15 -10.42
C LYS A 127 7.64 6.90 -9.56
N LEU A 128 8.53 5.95 -9.82
CA LEU A 128 8.62 4.72 -9.04
C LEU A 128 8.95 5.01 -7.57
N LYS A 129 9.95 5.87 -7.31
CA LYS A 129 10.35 6.28 -5.95
C LYS A 129 9.17 6.88 -5.20
N TYR A 130 8.54 7.92 -5.74
CA TYR A 130 7.48 8.64 -5.05
C TYR A 130 6.16 7.85 -4.98
N ALA A 131 5.86 7.02 -5.97
CA ALA A 131 4.74 6.08 -5.90
C ALA A 131 4.90 5.12 -4.71
N CYS A 132 6.10 4.57 -4.53
CA CYS A 132 6.40 3.66 -3.44
C CYS A 132 6.37 4.36 -2.07
N ILE A 133 7.00 5.52 -1.92
CA ILE A 133 6.97 6.28 -0.66
C ILE A 133 5.53 6.67 -0.30
N GLY A 134 4.78 7.24 -1.26
CA GLY A 134 3.38 7.61 -1.06
C GLY A 134 2.51 6.40 -0.70
N SER A 135 2.72 5.26 -1.35
CA SER A 135 1.98 4.03 -1.08
C SER A 135 2.33 3.44 0.27
N ALA A 136 3.61 3.43 0.67
CA ALA A 136 4.03 3.00 2.00
C ALA A 136 3.35 3.85 3.10
N MET A 137 3.33 5.18 2.93
CA MET A 137 2.66 6.09 3.84
C MET A 137 1.14 5.85 3.89
N THR A 138 0.54 5.64 2.72
CA THR A 138 -0.89 5.33 2.60
C THR A 138 -1.23 4.00 3.27
N ILE A 139 -0.45 2.94 3.02
CA ILE A 139 -0.65 1.62 3.63
C ILE A 139 -0.49 1.71 5.15
N ALA A 140 0.47 2.48 5.66
CA ALA A 140 0.63 2.67 7.11
C ALA A 140 -0.62 3.34 7.72
N THR A 141 -1.16 4.36 7.03
CA THR A 141 -2.40 5.03 7.43
C THR A 141 -3.61 4.08 7.34
N ILE A 142 -3.65 3.21 6.34
CA ILE A 142 -4.69 2.17 6.19
C ILE A 142 -4.62 1.21 7.38
N LYS A 143 -3.43 0.66 7.68
CA LYS A 143 -3.22 -0.26 8.81
C LYS A 143 -3.70 0.35 10.13
N GLU A 144 -3.46 1.64 10.34
CA GLU A 144 -3.89 2.34 11.55
C GLU A 144 -5.41 2.57 11.63
N LYS A 145 -6.09 2.71 10.49
CA LYS A 145 -7.54 2.94 10.44
C LYS A 145 -8.37 1.67 10.66
N TYR A 146 -7.79 0.49 10.49
CA TYR A 146 -8.46 -0.78 10.77
C TYR A 146 -8.16 -1.25 12.19
N GLU A 147 -9.16 -1.81 12.88
CA GLU A 147 -9.02 -2.38 14.24
C GLU A 147 -8.42 -3.80 14.25
N ILE A 148 -7.95 -4.27 13.09
CA ILE A 148 -7.28 -5.55 12.90
C ILE A 148 -5.86 -5.31 12.42
N ASP A 149 -4.93 -6.16 12.84
CA ASP A 149 -3.59 -6.14 12.24
C ASP A 149 -3.67 -6.72 10.82
N ILE A 150 -3.15 -5.97 9.85
CA ILE A 150 -3.09 -6.35 8.44
C ILE A 150 -1.64 -6.78 8.17
N PRO A 151 -1.36 -8.09 7.99
CA PRO A 151 -0.01 -8.56 7.73
C PRO A 151 0.59 -7.92 6.48
N GLU A 152 1.90 -7.64 6.47
CA GLU A 152 2.57 -7.09 5.28
C GLU A 152 2.37 -7.98 4.04
N THR A 153 2.34 -9.31 4.24
CA THR A 153 2.11 -10.32 3.20
C THR A 153 0.74 -10.25 2.55
N PHE A 154 -0.25 -9.59 3.17
CA PHE A 154 -1.58 -9.40 2.59
C PHE A 154 -1.49 -8.73 1.21
N TRP A 155 -0.68 -7.68 1.09
CA TRP A 155 -0.60 -6.86 -0.13
C TRP A 155 0.00 -7.61 -1.31
N SER A 156 1.05 -8.41 -1.09
CA SER A 156 1.66 -9.22 -2.13
C SER A 156 0.77 -10.42 -2.50
N ILE A 157 0.23 -11.14 -1.53
CA ILE A 157 -0.58 -12.35 -1.79
C ILE A 157 -1.86 -12.04 -2.54
N THR A 158 -2.59 -11.01 -2.10
CA THR A 158 -3.81 -10.58 -2.82
C THR A 158 -3.49 -10.17 -4.25
N THR A 159 -2.36 -9.49 -4.47
CA THR A 159 -1.89 -9.12 -5.79
C THR A 159 -1.49 -10.34 -6.65
N ASP A 160 -0.78 -11.31 -6.07
CA ASP A 160 -0.37 -12.56 -6.74
C ASP A 160 -1.56 -13.44 -7.13
N LEU A 161 -2.60 -13.47 -6.28
CA LEU A 161 -3.86 -14.14 -6.57
C LEU A 161 -4.61 -13.47 -7.74
N GLY A 162 -4.25 -12.25 -8.11
CA GLY A 162 -4.90 -11.48 -9.17
C GLY A 162 -6.14 -10.72 -8.69
N ILE A 163 -6.25 -10.49 -7.38
CA ILE A 163 -7.34 -9.71 -6.79
C ILE A 163 -7.23 -8.26 -7.30
N GLN A 164 -8.33 -7.72 -7.78
CA GLN A 164 -8.37 -6.36 -8.31
C GLN A 164 -8.36 -5.33 -7.17
N PRO A 165 -7.70 -4.16 -7.32
CA PRO A 165 -7.62 -3.11 -6.31
C PRO A 165 -8.96 -2.73 -5.64
N GLU A 166 -10.05 -2.73 -6.40
CA GLU A 166 -11.39 -2.37 -5.93
C GLU A 166 -11.97 -3.38 -4.92
N LYS A 167 -11.38 -4.58 -4.83
CA LYS A 167 -11.79 -5.64 -3.92
C LYS A 167 -11.03 -5.61 -2.59
N PHE A 168 -9.92 -4.89 -2.48
CA PHE A 168 -9.09 -4.85 -1.28
C PHE A 168 -9.85 -4.30 -0.08
N LYS A 169 -10.53 -3.15 -0.24
CA LYS A 169 -11.30 -2.56 0.87
C LYS A 169 -12.45 -3.48 1.31
N PRO A 170 -13.32 -3.99 0.41
CA PRO A 170 -14.33 -4.96 0.80
C PRO A 170 -13.78 -6.20 1.52
N MET A 171 -12.61 -6.71 1.12
CA MET A 171 -11.95 -7.80 1.84
C MET A 171 -11.58 -7.40 3.27
N LEU A 172 -10.88 -6.27 3.42
CA LEU A 172 -10.45 -5.77 4.72
C LEU A 172 -11.64 -5.49 5.64
N ASP A 173 -12.72 -4.89 5.12
CA ASP A 173 -13.97 -4.67 5.85
C ASP A 173 -14.58 -6.00 6.34
N ILE A 174 -14.55 -7.06 5.53
CA ILE A 174 -15.07 -8.38 5.91
C ILE A 174 -14.23 -9.00 7.03
N PHE A 175 -12.91 -8.93 6.94
CA PHE A 175 -11.99 -9.41 7.98
C PHE A 175 -12.16 -8.62 9.30
N GLU A 176 -12.27 -7.30 9.21
CA GLU A 176 -12.48 -6.44 10.38
C GLU A 176 -13.82 -6.72 11.07
N ASN A 177 -14.89 -6.87 10.30
CA ASN A 177 -16.21 -7.21 10.85
C ASN A 177 -16.22 -8.59 11.53
N ALA A 178 -15.43 -9.53 11.02
CA ALA A 178 -15.23 -10.83 11.64
C ALA A 178 -14.23 -10.81 12.82
N LYS A 179 -13.56 -9.68 13.06
CA LYS A 179 -12.44 -9.54 14.02
C LYS A 179 -11.35 -10.59 13.79
N LEU A 180 -11.07 -10.86 12.52
CA LEU A 180 -10.03 -11.80 12.07
C LEU A 180 -8.95 -11.05 11.30
N GLN A 181 -7.70 -11.41 11.54
CA GLN A 181 -6.57 -10.91 10.75
C GLN A 181 -6.58 -11.57 9.37
N PRO A 182 -6.30 -10.83 8.29
CA PRO A 182 -6.24 -11.37 6.94
C PRO A 182 -4.89 -12.05 6.67
N ASP A 183 -4.50 -13.02 7.51
CA ASP A 183 -3.29 -13.84 7.32
C ASP A 183 -3.50 -14.92 6.26
N LEU A 184 -3.64 -14.46 5.01
CA LEU A 184 -3.79 -15.34 3.85
C LEU A 184 -2.55 -16.20 3.62
N ASN A 185 -1.35 -15.73 4.02
CA ASN A 185 -0.11 -16.48 3.88
C ASN A 185 -0.12 -17.72 4.76
N GLY A 186 -0.36 -17.53 6.05
CA GLY A 186 -0.43 -18.62 7.01
C GLY A 186 -1.57 -19.57 6.65
N PHE A 187 -2.73 -19.03 6.23
CA PHE A 187 -3.87 -19.83 5.79
C PHE A 187 -3.51 -20.74 4.61
N MET A 188 -2.95 -20.19 3.54
CA MET A 188 -2.58 -20.95 2.33
C MET A 188 -1.48 -21.97 2.59
N LYS A 189 -0.63 -21.76 3.61
CA LYS A 189 0.41 -22.72 4.02
C LYS A 189 -0.05 -23.74 5.05
N GLY A 190 -1.27 -23.60 5.59
CA GLY A 190 -1.77 -24.42 6.70
C GLY A 190 -0.97 -24.23 7.99
N GLU A 191 -0.36 -23.05 8.18
CA GLU A 191 0.50 -22.73 9.32
C GLU A 191 -0.30 -22.14 10.51
N LEU A 192 -1.59 -21.87 10.32
CA LEU A 192 -2.47 -21.34 11.36
C LEU A 192 -2.97 -22.45 12.30
N SER A 193 -3.38 -22.06 13.51
CA SER A 193 -4.10 -22.96 14.40
C SER A 193 -5.38 -23.49 13.73
N SER A 194 -5.83 -24.70 14.07
CA SER A 194 -7.00 -25.32 13.45
C SER A 194 -8.28 -24.47 13.56
N ASP A 195 -8.48 -23.80 14.69
CA ASP A 195 -9.63 -22.91 14.89
C ASP A 195 -9.57 -21.68 13.99
N LEU A 196 -8.38 -21.08 13.84
CA LEU A 196 -8.18 -19.93 12.96
C LEU A 196 -8.25 -20.34 11.48
N GLN A 197 -7.69 -21.49 11.11
CA GLN A 197 -7.78 -22.06 9.77
C GLN A 197 -9.24 -22.23 9.36
N ARG A 198 -10.05 -22.83 10.24
CA ARG A 198 -11.49 -23.00 10.02
C ARG A 198 -12.21 -21.66 9.92
N SER A 199 -11.92 -20.73 10.83
CA SER A 199 -12.59 -19.42 10.84
C SER A 199 -12.32 -18.62 9.56
N ILE A 200 -11.09 -18.66 9.05
CA ILE A 200 -10.74 -18.01 7.78
C ILE A 200 -11.36 -18.75 6.59
N TYR A 201 -11.38 -20.09 6.59
CA TYR A 201 -12.07 -20.88 5.56
C TYR A 201 -13.56 -20.51 5.47
N ASP A 202 -14.26 -20.53 6.61
CA ASP A 202 -15.68 -20.20 6.69
C ASP A 202 -15.92 -18.74 6.23
N LEU A 203 -15.05 -17.80 6.60
CA LEU A 203 -15.13 -16.42 6.11
C LEU A 203 -14.95 -16.32 4.59
N ILE A 204 -13.99 -17.07 4.03
CA ILE A 204 -13.74 -17.08 2.59
C ILE A 204 -14.97 -17.64 1.84
N ASP A 205 -15.44 -18.81 2.25
CA ASP A 205 -16.56 -19.50 1.60
C ASP A 205 -17.86 -18.70 1.70
N GLU A 206 -18.21 -18.20 2.89
CA GLU A 206 -19.51 -17.58 3.14
C GLU A 206 -19.59 -16.09 2.77
N ARG A 207 -18.49 -15.35 2.82
CA ARG A 207 -18.49 -13.88 2.68
C ARG A 207 -17.65 -13.40 1.51
N LEU A 208 -16.43 -13.93 1.34
CA LEU A 208 -15.54 -13.47 0.28
C LEU A 208 -15.90 -14.03 -1.10
N SER A 209 -16.63 -15.15 -1.18
CA SER A 209 -17.12 -15.69 -2.45
C SER A 209 -17.92 -14.71 -3.29
N GLY A 210 -18.77 -13.90 -2.65
CA GLY A 210 -19.54 -12.85 -3.34
C GLY A 210 -18.70 -11.64 -3.79
N VAL A 211 -17.50 -11.47 -3.23
CA VAL A 211 -16.62 -10.32 -3.49
C VAL A 211 -15.56 -10.65 -4.54
N LEU A 212 -14.92 -11.82 -4.41
CA LEU A 212 -13.71 -12.20 -5.15
C LEU A 212 -14.00 -13.01 -6.41
N GLY A 213 -15.17 -13.66 -6.47
CA GLY A 213 -15.51 -14.56 -7.55
C GLY A 213 -14.85 -15.94 -7.41
N LYS A 214 -15.46 -16.93 -8.06
CA LYS A 214 -15.15 -18.34 -7.85
C LYS A 214 -13.67 -18.70 -8.09
N GLU A 215 -13.07 -18.19 -9.16
CA GLU A 215 -11.68 -18.53 -9.52
C GLU A 215 -10.68 -18.15 -8.41
N ILE A 216 -10.86 -16.98 -7.80
CA ILE A 216 -9.97 -16.51 -6.73
C ILE A 216 -10.19 -17.31 -5.44
N VAL A 217 -11.46 -17.60 -5.13
CA VAL A 217 -11.81 -18.44 -3.97
C VAL A 217 -11.20 -19.82 -4.11
N ASP A 218 -11.34 -20.44 -5.28
CA ASP A 218 -10.79 -21.77 -5.56
C ASP A 218 -9.26 -21.78 -5.36
N LYS A 219 -8.54 -20.68 -5.72
CA LYS A 219 -7.08 -20.54 -5.46
C LYS A 219 -6.73 -20.35 -3.99
N LEU A 220 -7.62 -19.75 -3.20
CA LEU A 220 -7.40 -19.52 -1.78
C LEU A 220 -7.57 -20.80 -0.96
N ILE A 221 -8.55 -21.63 -1.32
CA ILE A 221 -8.96 -22.80 -0.54
C ILE A 221 -8.45 -24.14 -1.11
N SER A 222 -7.64 -24.11 -2.18
CA SER A 222 -6.99 -25.29 -2.78
C SER A 222 -5.80 -25.76 -1.97
#